data_AF-A0A5E4Y7Q5-F1
#
_entry.id   AF-A0A5E4Y7Q5-F1
#
_cell.length_a   1.000
_cell.length_b   1.000
_cell.length_c   1.000
_cell.angle_alpha   90.00
_cell.angle_beta   90.00
_cell.angle_gamma   90.00
#
_symmetry.space_group_name_H-M   'P 1'
#
loop_
_entity.id
_entity.type
_entity.pdbx_description
1 polymer ?
#
loop_
_entity_poly.entity_id
_entity_poly.type
_entity_poly.pdbx_seq_one_letter_code
_entity_poly.pdbx_strand_id
1 'polypeptide(L)'
;MKNRPVREDYRRWLEAQGVAASDSESHSTGGVPALPSVLPFAGYVVWFHVSLTYLDIRFDHHRFEIVTQRVPSAAEAFFFDSLDAAYGHAVFVDEPCLILYAASGGAPALVVG
;
A
#
# COMPACT_ATOMS: atom_id res chain seq x y z
N MET A 1 2.39 -21.22 10.55
CA MET A 1 1.86 -20.26 9.56
C MET A 1 0.38 -20.04 9.86
N LYS A 2 0.02 -18.93 10.52
CA LYS A 2 -1.40 -18.59 10.74
C LYS A 2 -1.96 -18.11 9.39
N ASN A 3 -3.08 -18.71 8.96
CA ASN A 3 -3.89 -18.23 7.85
C ASN A 3 -4.20 -16.75 8.09
N ARG A 4 -3.46 -15.85 7.42
CA ARG A 4 -3.80 -14.44 7.44
C ARG A 4 -5.08 -14.33 6.64
N PRO A 5 -6.13 -13.68 7.18
CA PRO A 5 -7.27 -13.34 6.34
C PRO A 5 -6.72 -12.45 5.23
N VAL A 6 -6.73 -12.97 4.00
CA VAL A 6 -6.42 -12.19 2.79
C VAL A 6 -7.27 -10.93 2.89
N ARG A 7 -6.61 -9.76 2.98
CA ARG A 7 -7.31 -8.49 3.20
C ARG A 7 -8.43 -8.36 2.19
N GLU A 8 -9.61 -7.97 2.68
CA GLU A 8 -10.74 -7.68 1.81
C GLU A 8 -10.37 -6.60 0.78
N ASP A 9 -9.54 -5.63 1.16
CA ASP A 9 -8.99 -4.61 0.26
C ASP A 9 -8.16 -5.21 -0.88
N TYR A 10 -7.31 -6.21 -0.60
CA TYR A 10 -6.52 -6.90 -1.62
C TYR A 10 -7.42 -7.73 -2.55
N ARG A 11 -8.41 -8.44 -2.00
CA ARG A 11 -9.38 -9.19 -2.81
C ARG A 11 -10.21 -8.26 -3.68
N ARG A 12 -10.75 -7.18 -3.12
CA ARG A 12 -11.51 -6.15 -3.86
C ARG A 12 -10.65 -5.49 -4.93
N TRP A 13 -9.37 -5.24 -4.64
CA TRP A 13 -8.43 -4.71 -5.63
C TRP A 13 -8.18 -5.70 -6.77
N LEU A 14 -7.95 -6.99 -6.46
CA LEU A 14 -7.79 -8.03 -7.49
C LEU A 14 -9.06 -8.21 -8.33
N GLU A 15 -10.23 -8.22 -7.70
CA GLU A 15 -11.52 -8.32 -8.38
C GLU A 15 -11.73 -7.12 -9.32
N ALA A 16 -11.44 -5.90 -8.85
CA ALA A 16 -11.55 -4.71 -9.68
C ALA A 16 -10.56 -4.70 -10.86
N GLN A 17 -9.35 -5.24 -10.70
CA GLN A 17 -8.40 -5.43 -11.80
C GLN A 17 -8.87 -6.49 -12.80
N GLY A 18 -9.46 -7.59 -12.33
CA GLY A 18 -9.99 -8.67 -13.18
C GLY A 18 -11.22 -8.26 -14.00
N VAL A 19 -12.08 -7.42 -13.43
CA VAL A 19 -13.22 -6.81 -14.14
C VAL A 19 -12.71 -5.84 -15.21
N ALA A 20 -11.73 -4.98 -14.89
CA ALA A 20 -11.15 -4.06 -15.87
C ALA A 20 -10.45 -4.76 -17.05
N ALA A 21 -9.87 -5.96 -16.84
CA ALA A 21 -9.22 -6.73 -17.90
C ALA A 21 -10.20 -7.49 -18.81
N SER A 22 -11.39 -7.85 -18.31
CA SER A 22 -12.39 -8.61 -19.08
C SER A 22 -13.29 -7.73 -19.95
N ASP A 23 -13.39 -6.44 -19.65
CA ASP A 23 -14.30 -5.49 -20.31
C ASP A 23 -13.59 -4.65 -21.39
N SER A 24 -12.84 -5.32 -22.26
CA SER A 24 -12.18 -4.71 -23.42
C SER A 24 -13.19 -4.33 -24.52
N GLU A 25 -14.12 -3.42 -24.25
CA GLU A 25 -14.76 -2.59 -25.27
C GLU A 25 -15.28 -1.28 -24.66
N SER A 26 -14.38 -0.28 -24.66
CA SER A 26 -14.68 1.15 -24.71
C SER A 26 -15.82 1.66 -23.82
N HIS A 27 -15.66 1.79 -22.50
CA HIS A 27 -16.36 2.82 -21.70
C HIS A 27 -15.47 3.25 -20.53
N SER A 28 -15.49 4.56 -20.25
CA SER A 28 -14.64 5.30 -19.32
C SER A 28 -14.27 4.56 -18.01
N THR A 29 -12.97 4.46 -17.77
CA THR A 29 -12.30 3.76 -16.67
C THR A 29 -12.69 4.30 -15.30
N GLY A 30 -13.73 3.72 -14.72
CA GLY A 30 -14.06 3.87 -13.30
C GLY A 30 -13.14 3.01 -12.43
N GLY A 31 -12.21 3.66 -11.72
CA GLY A 31 -12.23 3.54 -10.26
C GLY A 31 -11.09 2.84 -9.53
N VAL A 32 -10.03 2.34 -10.18
CA VAL A 32 -8.85 1.83 -9.46
C VAL A 32 -7.61 2.63 -9.87
N PRO A 33 -6.94 3.31 -8.93
CA PRO A 33 -5.73 4.06 -9.25
C PRO A 33 -4.60 3.14 -9.68
N ALA A 34 -3.85 3.60 -10.68
CA ALA A 34 -2.66 2.91 -11.15
C ALA A 34 -1.65 2.75 -10.00
N LEU A 35 -1.03 1.57 -9.93
CA LEU A 35 0.03 1.32 -8.97
C LEU A 35 1.21 2.26 -9.21
N PRO A 36 1.95 2.62 -8.15
CA PRO A 36 3.25 3.28 -8.30
C PRO A 36 4.16 2.42 -9.17
N SER A 37 4.76 3.01 -10.21
CA SER A 37 5.57 2.26 -11.17
C SER A 37 6.85 1.69 -10.55
N VAL A 38 7.47 2.44 -9.64
CA VAL A 38 8.68 2.07 -8.91
C VAL A 38 8.63 2.59 -7.48
N LEU A 39 9.28 1.89 -6.56
CA LEU A 39 9.50 2.39 -5.20
C LEU A 39 10.94 2.86 -5.02
N PRO A 40 11.17 3.96 -4.26
CA PRO A 40 12.51 4.50 -4.07
C PRO A 40 13.42 3.60 -3.22
N PHE A 41 12.84 2.76 -2.35
CA PHE A 41 13.57 1.91 -1.42
C PHE A 41 13.08 0.46 -1.49
N ALA A 42 13.93 -0.46 -1.01
CA ALA A 42 13.58 -1.86 -0.86
C ALA A 42 12.69 -2.06 0.38
N GLY A 43 11.87 -3.11 0.36
CA GLY A 43 11.03 -3.50 1.49
C GLY A 43 9.54 -3.33 1.21
N TYR A 44 8.77 -3.24 2.30
CA TYR A 44 7.31 -3.21 2.28
C TYR A 44 6.81 -1.82 2.66
N VAL A 45 5.83 -1.28 1.95
CA VAL A 45 5.21 0.01 2.26
C VAL A 45 3.69 -0.11 2.23
N VAL A 46 3.01 0.62 3.11
CA VAL A 46 1.53 0.68 3.11
C VAL A 46 1.10 1.85 2.23
N TRP A 47 0.27 1.56 1.23
CA TRP A 47 -0.24 2.54 0.27
C TRP A 47 -1.76 2.65 0.37
N PHE A 48 -2.23 3.87 0.58
CA PHE A 48 -3.63 4.25 0.63
C PHE A 48 -4.09 4.62 -0.76
N HIS A 49 -4.63 3.63 -1.48
CA HIS A 49 -4.99 3.79 -2.87
C HIS A 49 -6.14 4.79 -3.10
N VAL A 50 -6.99 5.06 -2.11
CA VAL A 50 -8.07 6.05 -2.27
C VAL A 50 -7.51 7.48 -2.23
N SER A 51 -6.67 7.80 -1.27
CA SER A 51 -6.03 9.12 -1.11
C SER A 51 -4.74 9.30 -1.92
N LEU A 52 -4.22 8.23 -2.52
CA LEU A 52 -2.91 8.19 -3.19
C LEU A 52 -1.75 8.59 -2.26
N THR A 53 -1.86 8.25 -0.98
CA THR A 53 -0.83 8.54 0.03
C THR A 53 -0.18 7.27 0.57
N TYR A 54 0.89 7.42 1.34
CA TYR A 54 1.63 6.34 1.96
C TYR A 54 1.66 6.50 3.47
N LEU A 55 1.79 5.39 4.17
CA LEU A 55 2.03 5.42 5.61
C LEU A 55 3.46 5.86 5.89
N ASP A 56 3.59 6.78 6.83
CA ASP A 56 4.84 7.17 7.44
C ASP A 56 4.74 7.03 8.96
N ILE A 57 5.87 6.73 9.58
CA ILE A 57 6.01 6.53 11.02
C ILE A 57 7.20 7.35 11.47
N ARG A 58 6.96 8.31 12.36
CA ARG A 58 8.00 9.17 12.91
C ARG A 58 7.91 9.22 14.42
N PHE A 59 9.05 9.51 15.04
CA PHE A 59 9.06 9.89 16.44
C PHE A 59 8.82 11.40 16.55
N ASP A 60 7.74 11.78 17.22
CA ASP A 60 7.47 13.18 17.55
C ASP A 60 8.23 13.54 18.83
N HIS A 61 9.27 14.37 18.70
CA HIS A 61 10.10 14.80 19.83
C HIS A 61 9.36 15.69 20.82
N HIS A 62 8.34 16.42 20.39
CA HIS A 62 7.57 17.31 21.25
C HIS A 62 6.58 16.54 22.12
N ARG A 63 5.94 15.52 21.54
CA ARG A 63 4.98 14.64 22.23
C ARG A 63 5.63 13.44 22.90
N PHE A 64 6.90 13.17 22.56
CA PHE A 64 7.70 12.05 23.03
C PHE A 64 7.03 10.69 22.74
N GLU A 65 6.51 10.53 21.53
CA GLU A 65 5.81 9.32 21.11
C GLU A 65 6.01 9.00 19.62
N ILE A 66 5.68 7.76 19.23
CA ILE A 66 5.67 7.35 17.83
C ILE A 66 4.30 7.72 17.23
N VAL A 67 4.33 8.50 16.17
CA VAL A 67 3.14 8.93 15.42
C VAL A 67 3.11 8.30 14.04
N THR A 68 1.92 7.87 13.64
CA THR A 68 1.62 7.47 12.26
C THR A 68 1.01 8.65 11.52
N GLN A 69 1.43 8.87 10.28
CA GLN A 69 0.87 9.90 9.41
C GLN A 69 0.79 9.44 7.96
N ARG A 70 0.12 10.24 7.13
CA ARG A 70 0.05 10.03 5.68
C ARG A 70 0.97 11.02 4.97
N VAL A 71 1.74 10.53 4.01
CA VAL A 71 2.62 11.35 3.16
C VAL A 71 2.27 11.16 1.68
N PRO A 72 2.39 12.19 0.84
CA PRO A 72 2.03 12.09 -0.57
C PRO A 72 3.04 11.31 -1.42
N SER A 73 4.29 11.18 -0.94
CA SER A 73 5.38 10.58 -1.69
C SER A 73 5.90 9.30 -1.03
N ALA A 74 6.17 8.28 -1.85
CA ALA A 74 6.85 7.07 -1.40
C ALA A 74 8.26 7.37 -0.85
N ALA A 75 8.91 8.47 -1.26
CA ALA A 75 10.23 8.83 -0.75
C ALA A 75 10.21 9.29 0.72
N GLU A 76 9.03 9.69 1.22
CA GLU A 76 8.83 10.15 2.59
C GLU A 76 8.16 9.09 3.47
N ALA A 77 7.82 7.95 2.88
CA ALA A 77 7.08 6.87 3.52
C ALA A 77 7.99 5.98 4.37
N PHE A 78 7.38 5.27 5.31
CA PHE A 78 8.08 4.28 6.11
C PHE A 78 8.12 2.93 5.40
N PHE A 79 9.32 2.38 5.21
CA PHE A 79 9.53 1.05 4.64
C PHE A 79 9.82 0.05 5.74
N PHE A 80 9.05 -1.03 5.77
CA PHE A 80 9.21 -2.14 6.69
C PHE A 80 10.11 -3.21 6.09
N ASP A 81 10.92 -3.85 6.95
CA ASP A 81 11.75 -4.98 6.55
C ASP A 81 10.97 -6.30 6.40
N SER A 82 9.73 -6.34 6.91
CA SER A 82 8.88 -7.53 6.85
C SER A 82 7.42 -7.21 6.52
N LEU A 83 6.80 -8.14 5.82
CA LEU A 83 5.36 -8.10 5.54
C LEU A 83 4.53 -8.08 6.83
N ASP A 84 4.99 -8.76 7.89
CA ASP A 84 4.27 -8.87 9.17
C ASP A 84 4.19 -7.51 9.88
N ALA A 85 5.29 -6.75 9.86
CA ALA A 85 5.29 -5.40 10.40
C ALA A 85 4.37 -4.47 9.62
N ALA A 86 4.48 -4.46 8.28
CA ALA A 86 3.60 -3.68 7.42
C ALA A 86 2.12 -4.03 7.65
N TYR A 87 1.81 -5.33 7.78
CA TYR A 87 0.46 -5.81 8.05
C TYR A 87 -0.06 -5.35 9.41
N GLY A 88 0.78 -5.42 10.46
CA GLY A 88 0.44 -4.94 11.79
C GLY A 88 -0.01 -3.49 11.78
N HIS A 89 0.66 -2.62 11.03
CA HIS A 89 0.29 -1.21 10.91
C HIS A 89 -0.92 -0.97 10.00
N ALA A 90 -1.05 -1.72 8.91
CA ALA A 90 -2.20 -1.62 8.02
C ALA A 90 -3.53 -1.93 8.75
N VAL A 91 -3.55 -2.84 9.74
CA VAL A 91 -4.78 -3.20 10.49
C VAL A 91 -5.42 -2.05 11.25
N PHE A 92 -4.63 -1.05 11.66
CA PHE A 92 -5.11 0.03 12.51
C PHE A 92 -5.45 1.32 11.76
N VAL A 93 -5.48 1.28 10.43
CA VAL A 93 -5.78 2.45 9.60
C VAL A 93 -7.27 2.57 9.29
N ASP A 94 -7.73 3.81 9.12
CA ASP A 94 -9.11 4.23 8.88
C ASP A 94 -9.52 4.18 7.39
N GLU A 95 -8.61 3.80 6.51
CA GLU A 95 -8.80 3.83 5.06
C GLU A 95 -8.35 2.51 4.40
N PRO A 96 -9.02 2.04 3.35
CA PRO A 96 -8.56 0.91 2.55
C PRO A 96 -7.12 1.09 2.06
N CYS A 97 -6.28 0.09 2.27
CA CYS A 97 -4.86 0.15 1.91
C CYS A 97 -4.35 -1.16 1.32
N LEU A 98 -3.30 -1.05 0.53
CA LEU A 98 -2.53 -2.17 -0.02
C LEU A 98 -1.13 -2.15 0.59
N ILE A 99 -0.51 -3.31 0.68
CA ILE A 99 0.92 -3.40 0.98
C ILE A 99 1.64 -3.58 -0.36
N LEU A 100 2.60 -2.72 -0.63
CA LEU A 100 3.46 -2.81 -1.80
C LEU A 100 4.83 -3.33 -1.37
N TYR A 101 5.46 -4.11 -2.24
CA TYR A 101 6.80 -4.64 -2.05
C TYR A 101 7.71 -4.22 -3.21
N ALA A 102 8.95 -3.85 -2.90
CA ALA A 102 10.03 -3.73 -3.85
C ALA A 102 11.26 -4.50 -3.37
N ALA A 103 11.86 -5.29 -4.27
CA ALA A 103 13.04 -6.09 -3.97
C ALA A 103 14.32 -5.25 -3.80
N SER A 104 14.37 -4.08 -4.42
CA SER A 104 15.47 -3.12 -4.33
C SER A 104 14.95 -1.69 -4.55
N GLY A 105 15.72 -0.69 -4.17
CA GLY A 105 15.42 0.70 -4.56
C GLY A 105 15.36 0.84 -6.08
N GLY A 106 14.34 1.53 -6.58
CA GLY A 106 14.04 1.69 -8.01
C GLY A 106 13.36 0.47 -8.67
N ALA A 107 13.06 -0.60 -7.92
CA ALA A 107 12.37 -1.76 -8.47
C ALA A 107 10.85 -1.49 -8.64
N PRO A 108 10.18 -2.23 -9.54
CA PRO A 108 8.73 -2.17 -9.68
C PRO A 108 8.00 -2.50 -8.38
N ALA A 109 6.92 -1.78 -8.11
CA ALA A 109 6.06 -2.06 -6.96
C ALA A 109 5.17 -3.28 -7.26
N LEU A 110 5.17 -4.25 -6.34
CA LEU A 110 4.30 -5.42 -6.39
C LEU A 110 3.31 -5.37 -5.24
N VAL A 111 2.02 -5.57 -5.51
CA VAL A 111 1.03 -5.69 -4.44
C VAL A 111 1.21 -7.04 -3.75
N VAL A 112 1.26 -7.02 -2.42
CA VAL A 112 1.40 -8.21 -1.57
C VAL A 112 0.30 -8.23 -0.52
N GLY A 113 -0.25 -9.43 -0.24
CA GLY A 113 -1.41 -9.61 0.63
C GLY A 113 -1.67 -11.06 1.00
#